data_AF-A0A8T3PMD5-F1
#
_entry.id   AF-A0A8T3PMD5-F1
#
_cell.length_a   1.000
_cell.length_b   1.000
_cell.length_c   1.000
_cell.angle_alpha   90.00
_cell.angle_beta   90.00
_cell.angle_gamma   90.00
#
_symmetry.space_group_name_H-M   'P 1'
#
loop_
_entity.id
_entity.type
_entity.pdbx_description
1 polymer ?
#
loop_
_entity_poly.entity_id
_entity_poly.type
_entity_poly.pdbx_seq_one_letter_code
_entity_poly.pdbx_strand_id
1 'polypeptide(L)' 'MPATRIFHDKAIYPDDGAIVEMTIWEVPEPVPGSAYRLKYSLFYGYPGRRVVSYDNERGKGDHRHRGDLEEPYTFTTV' A
#
# COMPACT_ATOMS: atom_id res chain seq x y z
N MET A 1 -4.48 -4.45 21.41
CA MET A 1 -5.65 -4.51 20.50
C MET A 1 -5.23 -5.25 19.23
N PRO A 2 -6.09 -6.07 18.62
CA PRO A 2 -5.79 -6.67 17.32
C PRO A 2 -5.78 -5.62 16.21
N ALA A 3 -5.25 -5.95 15.04
CA ALA A 3 -5.32 -5.08 13.87
C ALA A 3 -6.77 -4.94 13.38
N THR A 4 -7.17 -3.74 12.97
CA THR A 4 -8.52 -3.41 12.49
C THR A 4 -8.43 -2.88 11.07
N ARG A 5 -9.17 -3.45 10.12
CA ARG A 5 -9.25 -2.91 8.77
C ARG A 5 -10.12 -1.66 8.78
N ILE A 6 -9.51 -0.50 8.58
CA ILE A 6 -10.19 0.80 8.61
C ILE A 6 -10.59 1.28 7.22
N PHE A 7 -9.95 0.76 6.17
CA PHE A 7 -10.30 1.07 4.79
C PHE A 7 -10.05 -0.14 3.89
N HIS A 8 -10.97 -0.34 2.95
CA HIS A 8 -10.80 -1.29 1.87
C HIS A 8 -11.64 -0.81 0.68
N ASP A 9 -10.97 -0.56 -0.44
CA ASP A 9 -11.62 -0.27 -1.71
C ASP A 9 -10.92 -1.00 -2.84
N LYS A 10 -11.70 -1.43 -3.82
CA LYS A 10 -11.20 -2.13 -5.01
C LYS A 10 -12.06 -1.79 -6.20
N ALA A 11 -11.42 -1.26 -7.23
CA ALA A 11 -12.03 -0.98 -8.52
C ALA A 11 -11.29 -1.75 -9.62
N ILE A 12 -12.07 -2.26 -10.57
CA ILE A 12 -11.57 -2.79 -11.84
C ILE A 12 -12.18 -1.93 -12.94
N TYR A 13 -11.33 -1.26 -13.72
CA TYR A 13 -11.73 -0.41 -14.82
C TYR A 13 -12.04 -1.27 -16.04
N PRO A 14 -13.27 -1.21 -16.59
CA PRO A 14 -13.72 -2.14 -17.62
C PRO A 14 -13.17 -1.85 -19.02
N ASP A 15 -12.63 -0.66 -19.24
CA ASP A 15 -12.06 -0.20 -20.51
C ASP A 15 -10.69 -0.82 -20.81
N ASP A 16 -9.80 -0.89 -19.82
CA ASP A 16 -8.44 -1.40 -19.98
C ASP A 16 -8.07 -2.54 -19.02
N GLY A 17 -8.97 -2.91 -18.11
CA GLY A 17 -8.75 -3.95 -17.11
C GLY A 17 -7.81 -3.51 -15.97
N ALA A 18 -7.55 -2.20 -15.82
CA ALA A 18 -6.76 -1.71 -14.71
C ALA A 18 -7.44 -1.99 -13.38
N ILE A 19 -6.62 -2.22 -12.36
CA ILE A 19 -7.04 -2.56 -11.01
C ILE A 19 -6.45 -1.49 -10.10
N VAL A 20 -7.31 -0.84 -9.33
CA VAL A 20 -6.93 -0.07 -8.15
C VAL A 20 -7.42 -0.84 -6.94
N GLU A 21 -6.52 -1.11 -6.00
CA GLU A 21 -6.88 -1.78 -4.76
C GLU A 21 -6.13 -1.13 -3.59
N MET A 22 -6.88 -0.76 -2.57
CA MET A 22 -6.36 -0.04 -1.41
C MET A 22 -6.87 -0.73 -0.15
N THR A 23 -5.95 -1.19 0.68
CA THR A 23 -6.27 -1.74 1.99
C THR A 23 -5.46 -1.02 3.05
N ILE A 24 -6.12 -0.55 4.11
CA ILE A 24 -5.47 0.10 5.26
C ILE A 24 -5.98 -0.56 6.54
N TRP A 25 -5.03 -0.95 7.38
CA TRP A 25 -5.25 -1.48 8.71
C TRP A 25 -4.69 -0.52 9.75
N GLU A 26 -5.46 -0.24 10.79
CA GLU A 26 -4.91 0.27 12.03
C GLU A 26 -4.30 -0.91 12.80
N VAL A 27 -3.06 -0.76 13.23
CA VAL A 27 -2.30 -1.78 13.97
C VAL A 27 -2.01 -1.30 15.39
N PRO A 28 -1.83 -2.22 16.38
CA PRO A 28 -1.55 -1.84 17.76
C PRO A 28 -0.25 -1.06 17.94
N GLU A 29 0.77 -1.40 17.16
CA GLU A 29 2.10 -0.78 17.17
C GLU A 29 2.50 -0.44 15.73
N PRO A 30 3.29 0.62 15.51
CA PRO A 30 3.81 0.95 14.18
C PRO A 30 4.52 -0.25 13.54
N VAL A 31 4.35 -0.40 12.22
CA VAL A 31 5.11 -1.41 11.49
C VAL A 31 6.60 -1.05 11.56
N PRO A 32 7.51 -1.98 11.88
CA PRO A 32 8.94 -1.69 11.93
C PRO A 32 9.45 -1.02 10.63
N GLY A 33 9.96 0.20 10.77
CA GLY A 33 10.39 1.06 9.65
C GLY A 33 9.39 2.15 9.25
N SER A 34 8.18 2.16 9.82
CA SER A 34 7.16 3.20 9.62
C SER A 34 6.90 3.98 10.91
N ALA A 35 6.49 5.24 10.77
CA ALA A 35 6.23 6.12 11.91
C ALA A 35 4.82 5.96 12.52
N TYR A 36 3.90 5.33 11.78
CA TYR A 36 2.47 5.36 12.10
C TYR A 36 1.92 3.98 12.42
N ARG A 37 0.82 3.95 13.17
CA ARG A 37 0.04 2.74 13.51
C ARG A 37 -0.83 2.26 12.35
N LEU A 38 -0.29 2.33 11.14
CA LEU A 38 -0.95 1.93 9.92
C LEU A 38 -0.15 0.83 9.24
N LYS A 39 -0.85 -0.19 8.74
CA LYS A 39 -0.33 -1.12 7.73
C LYS A 39 -1.15 -0.95 6.48
N TYR A 40 -0.50 -0.71 5.34
CA TYR A 40 -1.20 -0.41 4.10
C TYR A 40 -0.66 -1.19 2.91
N SER A 41 -1.52 -1.36 1.92
CA SER A 41 -1.21 -1.89 0.60
C SER A 41 -2.05 -1.12 -0.41
N LEU A 42 -1.40 -0.25 -1.17
CA LEU A 42 -2.01 0.54 -2.24
C LEU A 42 -1.46 0.03 -3.56
N PHE A 43 -2.30 -0.50 -4.42
CA PHE A 43 -1.93 -1.14 -5.67
C PHE A 43 -2.61 -0.44 -6.85
N TYR A 44 -1.83 -0.21 -7.89
CA TYR A 44 -2.33 0.10 -9.22
C TYR A 44 -1.60 -0.75 -10.26
N GLY A 45 -2.36 -1.42 -11.11
CA GLY A 45 -1.79 -2.26 -12.17
C GLY A 45 -2.84 -3.05 -12.91
N TYR A 46 -2.42 -4.18 -13.45
CA TYR A 46 -3.21 -5.10 -14.27
C TYR A 46 -3.01 -6.53 -13.75
N PRO A 47 -3.81 -7.52 -14.21
CA PRO A 47 -3.54 -8.92 -13.93
C PRO A 47 -2.08 -9.30 -14.25
N GLY A 48 -1.33 -9.74 -13.23
CA GLY A 48 0.07 -10.14 -13.37
C GLY A 48 1.09 -9.01 -13.57
N ARG A 49 0.67 -7.74 -13.58
CA ARG A 49 1.55 -6.59 -13.81
C ARG A 49 1.29 -5.47 -12.82
N ARG A 50 2.28 -5.16 -11.99
CA ARG A 50 2.27 -3.98 -11.14
C ARG A 50 2.76 -2.76 -11.92
N VAL A 51 2.01 -1.66 -11.86
CA VAL A 51 2.45 -0.35 -12.40
C VAL A 51 3.05 0.48 -11.28
N VAL A 52 2.30 0.67 -10.19
CA VAL A 52 2.79 1.30 -8.97
C VAL A 52 2.16 0.64 -7.75
N SER A 53 2.92 0.50 -6.66
CA SER A 53 2.33 0.21 -5.35
C SER A 53 3.03 0.98 -4.25
N TYR A 54 2.31 1.19 -3.15
CA TYR A 54 2.84 1.72 -1.90
C TYR A 54 2.47 0.74 -0.80
N ASP A 55 3.45 0.34 -0.02
CA ASP A 55 3.24 -0.51 1.14
C ASP A 55 4.33 -0.24 2.18
N ASN A 56 4.12 -0.77 3.37
CA ASN A 56 5.09 -0.68 4.44
C ASN A 56 5.54 -2.05 4.95
N GLU A 57 6.13 -2.85 4.06
CA GLU A 57 6.71 -4.14 4.41
C GLU A 57 7.58 -4.07 5.68
N ARG A 58 7.35 -5.02 6.59
CA ARG A 58 8.05 -5.11 7.88
C ARG A 58 9.56 -5.21 7.64
N GLY A 59 10.30 -4.27 8.21
CA GLY A 59 11.77 -4.24 8.12
C GLY A 59 12.30 -3.35 7.00
N LYS A 60 11.46 -2.96 6.04
CA LYS A 60 11.78 -1.92 5.05
C LYS A 60 11.19 -0.57 5.43
N GLY A 61 10.00 -0.59 6.02
CA GLY A 61 9.24 0.64 6.29
C GLY A 61 8.51 1.12 5.05
N ASP A 62 8.15 2.40 5.06
CA ASP A 62 7.36 3.03 4.00
C ASP A 62 8.13 3.08 2.68
N HIS A 63 7.59 2.47 1.62
CA HIS A 63 8.23 2.45 0.31
C HIS A 63 7.23 2.39 -0.84
N ARG A 64 7.76 2.68 -2.03
CA ARG A 64 7.03 2.64 -3.29
C ARG A 64 7.70 1.69 -4.26
N HIS A 65 6.89 0.93 -4.98
CA HIS A 65 7.30 0.20 -6.18
C HIS A 65 6.81 0.95 -7.41
N ARG A 66 7.70 1.25 -8.37
CA ARG A 66 7.36 1.78 -9.70
C ARG A 66 7.88 0.80 -10.74
N GLY A 67 6.99 -0.05 -11.26
CA GLY A 67 7.38 -1.24 -12.00
C GLY A 67 8.27 -2.15 -11.14
N ASP A 68 9.51 -2.35 -11.60
CA ASP A 68 10.54 -3.17 -10.92
C ASP A 68 11.44 -2.37 -9.97
N LEU A 69 11.31 -1.04 -9.94
CA LEU A 69 12.10 -0.20 -9.04
C LEU A 69 11.40 -0.08 -7.69
N GLU A 70 12.13 -0.39 -6.63
CA GLU A 70 11.73 -0.19 -5.24
C GLU A 70 12.53 0.95 -4.63
N GLU A 71 11.87 1.90 -3.95
CA GLU A 71 12.53 3.03 -3.29
C GLU A 71 11.80 3.44 -2.00
N PRO A 72 12.52 3.91 -0.96
CA PRO A 72 11.90 4.49 0.23
C PRO A 72 10.95 5.63 -0.12
N TYR A 73 9.82 5.71 0.58
CA TYR A 73 8.82 6.73 0.32
C TYR A 73 8.20 7.23 1.62
N THR A 74 8.54 8.45 2.02
CA THR A 74 7.98 9.08 3.23
C THR A 74 6.76 9.92 2.88
N PHE A 75 5.60 9.56 3.43
CA PHE A 75 4.42 10.43 3.39
C PHE A 75 4.66 11.66 4.27
N THR A 76 4.44 12.86 3.72
CA THR A 76 4.65 14.12 4.46
C THR A 76 3.31 14.70 4.93
N THR A 77 2.52 15.25 4.03
CA THR A 77 1.20 15.84 4.27
C THR A 77 0.44 15.92 2.95
N VAL A 78 -0.89 16.02 3.01
CA VAL A 78 -1.76 16.40 1.87
C VAL A 78 -2.19 17.84 2.06
#